data_AF-A0A6J0AMF1-F1
#
_entry.id   AF-A0A6J0AMF1-F1
#
_cell.length_a   1.000
_cell.length_b   1.000
_cell.length_c   1.000
_cell.angle_alpha   90.00
_cell.angle_beta   90.00
_cell.angle_gamma   90.00
#
_symmetry.space_group_name_H-M   'P 1'
#
loop_
_entity.id
_entity.type
_entity.pdbx_description
1 polymer ?
#
loop_
_entity_poly.entity_id
_entity_poly.type
_entity_poly.pdbx_seq_one_letter_code
_entity_poly.pdbx_strand_id
1 'polypeptide(L)'
;MVSAYSIALWPPGSFLEGVARTGRHTFTAAAIGAIFGLTSCISAQVREKPDDPLNYFIGGCAGGLTLGARTHSFGIGAASCAYMGIMAALVKMGQMEGWKVFAEPKV
;
A
#
# COMPACT_ATOMS: atom_id res chain seq x y z
N MET A 1 -11.45 1.86 5.38
CA MET A 1 -11.77 1.20 6.67
C MET A 1 -11.04 1.81 7.86
N VAL A 2 -9.75 2.20 7.75
CA VAL A 2 -9.02 2.89 8.84
C VAL A 2 -9.72 4.16 9.36
N SER A 3 -10.33 4.98 8.48
CA SER A 3 -11.10 6.16 8.92
C SER A 3 -12.28 5.84 9.82
N ALA A 4 -12.99 4.73 9.55
CA ALA A 4 -14.14 4.32 10.36
C ALA A 4 -13.70 3.92 11.77
N TYR A 5 -12.63 3.13 11.88
CA TYR A 5 -12.04 2.79 13.18
C TYR A 5 -11.47 4.00 13.91
N SER A 6 -10.82 4.92 13.18
CA SER A 6 -10.26 6.16 13.75
C SER A 6 -11.33 7.05 14.38
N ILE A 7 -12.48 7.21 13.70
CA ILE A 7 -13.60 8.01 14.22
C ILE A 7 -14.34 7.29 15.36
N ALA A 8 -14.49 5.97 15.26
CA ALA A 8 -15.19 5.18 16.28
C ALA A 8 -14.40 5.12 17.61
N LEU A 9 -13.07 4.97 17.55
CA LEU A 9 -12.20 4.90 18.74
C LEU A 9 -11.83 6.28 19.28
N TRP A 10 -11.72 7.28 18.40
CA TRP A 10 -11.35 8.66 18.74
C TRP A 10 -12.32 9.65 18.08
N PRO A 11 -13.47 9.91 18.72
CA PRO A 11 -14.49 10.77 18.16
C PRO A 11 -13.93 12.20 17.96
N PRO A 12 -14.06 12.77 16.76
CA PRO A 12 -13.62 14.14 16.49
C PRO A 12 -14.52 15.14 17.22
N GLY A 13 -13.96 16.29 17.59
CA GLY A 13 -14.73 17.34 18.28
C GLY A 13 -15.84 17.97 17.42
N SER A 14 -15.80 17.75 16.10
CA SER A 14 -16.82 18.22 15.16
C SER A 14 -16.99 17.29 13.96
N PHE A 15 -18.15 17.37 13.31
CA PHE A 15 -18.43 16.60 12.09
C PHE A 15 -17.48 16.95 10.94
N LEU A 16 -17.14 18.23 10.78
CA LEU A 16 -16.19 18.73 9.79
C LEU A 16 -14.79 18.14 9.96
N GLU A 17 -14.33 18.04 11.21
CA GLU A 17 -13.04 17.42 11.52
C GLU A 17 -13.06 15.90 11.23
N GLY A 18 -14.18 15.23 11.50
CA GLY A 18 -14.37 13.83 11.12
C GLY A 18 -14.32 13.58 9.62
N VAL A 19 -14.98 14.43 8.83
CA VAL A 19 -14.94 14.37 7.36
C VAL A 19 -13.54 14.68 6.84
N ALA A 20 -12.87 15.72 7.36
CA ALA A 20 -11.51 16.08 6.96
C ALA A 20 -10.51 14.95 7.27
N ARG A 21 -10.61 14.34 8.45
CA ARG A 21 -9.77 13.19 8.84
C ARG A 21 -10.03 11.98 7.95
N THR A 22 -11.30 11.69 7.68
CA THR A 22 -11.69 10.60 6.77
C THR A 22 -11.13 10.81 5.38
N GLY A 23 -11.33 12.00 4.82
CA GLY A 23 -10.82 12.38 3.51
C GLY A 23 -9.31 12.22 3.44
N ARG A 24 -8.57 12.70 4.44
CA ARG A 24 -7.10 12.62 4.48
C ARG A 24 -6.60 11.18 4.45
N HIS A 25 -7.18 10.29 5.25
CA HIS A 25 -6.81 8.87 5.27
C HIS A 25 -7.18 8.15 3.97
N THR A 26 -8.41 8.35 3.47
CA THR A 26 -8.88 7.70 2.24
C THR A 26 -8.08 8.15 1.02
N PHE A 27 -7.84 9.46 0.85
CA PHE A 27 -7.03 9.97 -0.25
C PHE A 27 -5.59 9.49 -0.20
N THR A 28 -5.03 9.35 1.00
CA THR A 28 -3.65 8.85 1.14
C THR A 28 -3.57 7.38 0.74
N ALA A 29 -4.51 6.54 1.19
CA ALA A 29 -4.58 5.14 0.77
C ALA A 29 -4.83 5.00 -0.75
N ALA A 30 -5.72 5.82 -1.31
CA ALA A 30 -6.01 5.83 -2.74
C ALA A 30 -4.77 6.25 -3.58
N ALA A 31 -4.04 7.27 -3.13
CA ALA A 31 -2.81 7.71 -3.80
C ALA A 31 -1.73 6.62 -3.79
N ILE A 32 -1.55 5.94 -2.66
CA ILE A 32 -0.60 4.81 -2.54
C ILE A 32 -0.98 3.70 -3.53
N GLY A 33 -2.26 3.32 -3.59
CA GLY A 33 -2.74 2.28 -4.52
C GLY A 33 -2.60 2.68 -5.99
N ALA A 34 -2.91 3.93 -6.34
CA ALA A 34 -2.76 4.44 -7.70
C ALA A 34 -1.29 4.43 -8.16
N ILE A 35 -0.38 4.90 -7.31
CA ILE A 35 1.06 4.96 -7.64
C ILE A 35 1.65 3.56 -7.67
N PHE A 36 1.28 2.69 -6.73
CA PHE A 36 1.64 1.28 -6.77
C PHE A 36 1.24 0.62 -8.10
N GLY A 37 -0.01 0.80 -8.52
CA GLY A 37 -0.53 0.21 -9.76
C GLY A 37 0.16 0.77 -11.01
N LEU A 38 0.29 2.09 -11.12
CA LEU A 38 0.96 2.75 -12.24
C LEU A 38 2.43 2.33 -12.33
N THR A 39 3.16 2.39 -11.23
CA THR A 39 4.58 2.02 -11.21
C THR A 39 4.78 0.53 -11.49
N SER A 40 3.91 -0.35 -10.97
CA SER A 40 3.99 -1.79 -11.27
C SER A 40 3.70 -2.08 -12.75
N CYS A 41 2.71 -1.41 -13.34
CA CYS A 41 2.38 -1.56 -14.77
C CYS A 41 3.51 -1.01 -15.66
N ILE A 42 4.00 0.20 -15.39
CA ILE A 42 5.07 0.84 -16.16
C ILE A 42 6.36 0.04 -16.05
N SER A 43 6.72 -0.44 -14.85
CA SER A 43 7.92 -1.27 -14.68
C SER A 43 7.83 -2.61 -15.41
N ALA A 44 6.65 -3.24 -15.43
CA ALA A 44 6.41 -4.45 -16.23
C ALA A 44 6.53 -4.18 -17.74
N GLN A 45 6.01 -3.06 -18.24
CA GLN A 45 6.09 -2.70 -19.66
C GLN A 45 7.52 -2.32 -20.10
N VAL A 46 8.25 -1.56 -19.28
CA VAL A 46 9.63 -1.11 -19.61
C VAL A 46 10.62 -2.27 -19.61
N ARG A 47 10.39 -3.29 -18.78
CA ARG A 47 11.37 -4.36 -18.54
C ARG A 47 11.06 -5.65 -19.28
N GLU A 48 9.92 -5.73 -19.98
CA GLU A 48 9.40 -6.90 -20.73
C GLU A 48 9.46 -8.24 -19.98
N LYS A 49 9.64 -8.19 -18.66
CA LYS A 49 9.73 -9.35 -17.75
C LYS A 49 8.58 -9.27 -16.75
N PRO A 50 7.42 -9.87 -17.04
CA PRO A 50 6.23 -9.76 -16.20
C PRO A 50 6.32 -10.54 -14.87
N ASP A 51 7.28 -11.46 -14.75
CA ASP A 51 7.36 -12.40 -13.62
C ASP A 51 8.43 -12.06 -12.59
N ASP A 52 9.15 -10.95 -12.75
CA ASP A 52 10.11 -10.52 -11.75
C ASP A 52 9.38 -9.88 -10.55
N PRO A 53 9.49 -10.47 -9.32
CA PRO A 53 8.93 -9.88 -8.10
C PRO A 53 9.53 -8.50 -7.78
N LEU A 54 10.64 -8.16 -8.46
CA LEU A 54 11.31 -6.88 -8.38
C LEU A 54 10.49 -5.72 -8.96
N ASN A 55 9.60 -5.96 -9.92
CA ASN A 55 8.70 -4.92 -10.45
C ASN A 55 7.65 -4.50 -9.40
N TYR A 56 7.12 -5.48 -8.67
CA TYR A 56 6.22 -5.25 -7.55
C TYR A 56 6.93 -4.60 -6.37
N PHE A 57 8.22 -4.88 -6.15
CA PHE A 57 9.03 -4.17 -5.16
C PHE A 57 9.16 -2.68 -5.49
N ILE A 58 9.43 -2.32 -6.75
CA ILE A 58 9.54 -0.92 -7.18
C ILE A 58 8.19 -0.21 -7.03
N GLY A 59 7.08 -0.86 -7.40
CA GLY A 59 5.74 -0.34 -7.16
C GLY A 59 5.44 -0.13 -5.68
N GLY A 60 5.80 -1.10 -4.82
CA GLY A 60 5.61 -1.03 -3.37
C GLY A 60 6.46 0.07 -2.73
N CYS A 61 7.69 0.26 -3.21
CA CYS A 61 8.56 1.34 -2.75
C CYS A 61 8.04 2.72 -3.17
N ALA A 62 7.57 2.88 -4.41
CA ALA A 62 6.94 4.11 -4.87
C ALA A 62 5.68 4.44 -4.05
N GLY A 63 4.85 3.42 -3.76
CA GLY A 63 3.71 3.54 -2.85
C GLY A 63 4.13 3.97 -1.43
N GLY A 64 5.16 3.35 -0.85
CA GLY A 64 5.69 3.71 0.47
C GLY A 64 6.27 5.13 0.53
N LEU A 65 7.02 5.54 -0.49
CA LEU A 65 7.55 6.91 -0.58
C LEU A 65 6.42 7.95 -0.63
N THR A 66 5.28 7.62 -1.25
CA THR A 66 4.14 8.54 -1.28
C THR A 66 3.47 8.67 0.09
N LEU A 67 3.47 7.60 0.89
CA LEU A 67 3.08 7.68 2.30
C LEU A 67 4.05 8.58 3.08
N GLY A 68 5.36 8.45 2.85
CA GLY A 68 6.38 9.33 3.43
C GLY A 68 6.19 10.81 3.06
N ALA A 69 5.88 11.08 1.80
CA ALA A 69 5.59 12.43 1.31
C ALA A 69 4.34 13.02 1.97
N ARG A 70 3.28 12.22 2.14
CA ARG A 70 2.01 12.64 2.75
C ARG A 70 2.10 12.82 4.27
N THR A 71 3.04 12.13 4.91
CA THR A 71 3.33 12.24 6.35
C THR A 71 4.47 13.21 6.65
N HIS A 72 5.07 13.84 5.62
CA HIS A 72 6.22 14.73 5.72
C HIS A 72 7.41 14.14 6.51
N SER A 73 7.64 12.82 6.37
CA SER A 73 8.70 12.13 7.10
C SER A 73 9.49 11.20 6.19
N PHE A 74 10.79 11.48 6.05
CA PHE A 74 11.73 10.65 5.31
C PHE A 74 11.94 9.29 5.95
N GLY A 75 11.95 9.23 7.29
CA GLY A 75 12.08 7.97 8.03
C GLY A 75 10.90 7.03 7.77
N ILE A 76 9.67 7.57 7.80
CA ILE A 76 8.45 6.81 7.48
C ILE A 76 8.48 6.40 6.00
N GLY A 77 8.92 7.28 5.10
CA GLY A 77 9.04 6.97 3.67
C GLY A 77 10.01 5.82 3.38
N ALA A 78 11.20 5.83 3.98
CA ALA A 78 12.20 4.77 3.81
C ALA A 78 11.74 3.44 4.40
N ALA A 79 11.22 3.47 5.64
CA ALA A 79 10.68 2.28 6.29
C ALA A 79 9.51 1.68 5.49
N SER A 80 8.54 2.52 5.11
CA SER A 80 7.39 2.06 4.35
C SER A 80 7.75 1.58 2.95
N CYS A 81 8.74 2.17 2.27
CA CYS A 81 9.25 1.65 1.01
C CYS A 81 9.80 0.23 1.18
N ALA A 82 10.63 -0.02 2.20
CA ALA A 82 11.16 -1.36 2.46
C ALA A 82 10.05 -2.35 2.80
N TYR A 83 9.16 -2.01 3.74
CA TYR A 83 8.09 -2.91 4.17
C TYR A 83 7.06 -3.18 3.07
N MET A 84 6.55 -2.14 2.39
CA MET A 84 5.58 -2.32 1.31
C MET A 84 6.20 -2.94 0.06
N GLY A 85 7.46 -2.61 -0.25
CA GLY A 85 8.20 -3.23 -1.35
C GLY A 85 8.37 -4.74 -1.13
N ILE A 86 8.85 -5.15 0.05
CA ILE A 86 9.02 -6.58 0.40
C ILE A 86 7.66 -7.28 0.40
N MET A 87 6.62 -6.70 0.99
CA MET A 87 5.28 -7.29 0.99
C MET A 87 4.74 -7.45 -0.43
N ALA A 88 4.90 -6.47 -1.31
CA ALA A 88 4.44 -6.56 -2.68
C ALA A 88 5.18 -7.66 -3.46
N ALA A 89 6.49 -7.81 -3.24
CA ALA A 89 7.28 -8.89 -3.81
C ALA A 89 6.82 -10.27 -3.29
N LEU A 90 6.57 -10.40 -1.98
CA LEU A 90 6.04 -11.63 -1.37
C LEU A 90 4.66 -11.98 -1.89
N VAL A 91 3.77 -11.00 -2.09
CA VAL A 91 2.43 -11.23 -2.66
C VAL A 91 2.54 -11.78 -4.09
N LYS A 92 3.44 -11.23 -4.92
CA LYS A 92 3.67 -11.76 -6.27
C LYS A 92 4.28 -13.17 -6.24
N MET A 93 5.26 -13.42 -5.36
CA MET A 93 5.83 -14.77 -5.19
C MET A 93 4.76 -15.77 -4.72
N GLY A 94 3.94 -15.41 -3.74
CA GLY A 94 2.82 -16.24 -3.28
C GLY A 94 1.76 -16.47 -4.36
N GLN A 95 1.51 -15.51 -5.25
CA GLN A 95 0.66 -15.72 -6.43
C GLN A 95 1.27 -16.73 -7.42
N MET A 96 2.59 -16.67 -7.64
CA MET A 96 3.28 -17.61 -8.54
C MET A 96 3.38 -19.03 -7.95
N GLU A 97 3.59 -19.14 -6.63
CA GLU A 97 3.68 -20.43 -5.91
C GLU A 97 2.31 -20.96 -5.44
N GLY A 98 1.23 -20.21 -5.64
CA GLY A 98 -0.12 -20.64 -5.25
C GLY A 98 -0.37 -20.68 -3.74
N TRP A 99 0.29 -19.82 -2.97
CA TRP A 99 0.08 -19.74 -1.51
C TRP A 99 -1.37 -19.34 -1.18
N LYS A 100 -2.07 -20.21 -0.46
CA LYS A 100 -3.39 -19.91 0.10
C LYS A 100 -3.23 -19.12 1.40
N VAL A 101 -3.37 -17.80 1.34
CA VAL A 101 -3.29 -16.89 2.51
C VAL A 101 -4.35 -17.24 3.56
N PHE A 102 -5.54 -17.64 3.11
CA PHE A 102 -6.56 -18.28 3.91
C PHE A 102 -6.67 -19.72 3.47
N ALA A 103 -5.78 -20.58 3.99
CA ALA A 103 -5.86 -22.00 3.75
C ALA A 103 -7.19 -22.51 4.31
N GLU A 104 -7.95 -23.24 3.49
CA GLU A 104 -9.07 -24.04 3.99
C GLU A 104 -8.56 -24.97 5.08
N PRO A 105 -9.28 -25.11 6.21
CA PRO A 105 -8.92 -26.07 7.23
C PRO A 105 -8.87 -27.44 6.57
N LYS A 106 -7.69 -28.06 6.55
CA LYS A 106 -7.53 -29.45 6.11
C LYS A 106 -7.96 -30.37 7.25
N VAL A 107 -9.26 -30.48 7.43
CA VAL A 107 -9.97 -31.58 8.12
C VAL A 107 -11.32 -31.79 7.46
#